data_AF-A0A821PVK8-F1
#
_entry.id   AF-A0A821PVK8-F1
#
_cell.length_a   1.000
_cell.length_b   1.000
_cell.length_c   1.000
_cell.angle_alpha   90.00
_cell.angle_beta   90.00
_cell.angle_gamma   90.00
#
_symmetry.space_group_name_H-M   'P 1'
#
loop_
_entity.id
_entity.type
_entity.pdbx_description
1 polymer ?
#
loop_
_entity_poly.entity_id
_entity_poly.type
_entity_poly.pdbx_seq_one_letter_code
_entity_poly.pdbx_strand_id
1 'polypeptide(L)'
;GIGIFFALFGASRLFIAIDKCMTIVYRLPQRTFLRQNLLAFGMLFLFIIIIPIMLAASSAPTALISIIPGGSGRFGTFLAGMIFSLFFGFIFFESIYLFVPNKKMSFKVTWCGALVVAGTLEIFIIFFPLYVRNFMANYGG
;
A
#
# COMPACT_ATOMS: atom_id res chain seq x y z
N GLY A 1 7.61 13.54 17.70
CA GLY A 1 7.43 14.73 16.84
C GLY A 1 8.21 14.64 15.55
N ILE A 2 9.54 14.71 15.61
CA ILE A 2 10.43 14.84 14.45
C ILE A 2 10.28 13.68 13.42
N GLY A 3 10.13 12.44 13.87
CA GLY A 3 9.98 11.28 12.98
C GLY A 3 8.74 11.33 12.07
N ILE A 4 7.61 11.85 12.59
CA ILE A 4 6.38 12.00 11.81
C ILE A 4 6.56 13.04 10.71
N PHE A 5 7.23 14.16 11.01
CA PHE A 5 7.55 15.19 10.02
C PHE A 5 8.45 14.64 8.90
N PHE A 6 9.49 13.89 9.24
CA PHE A 6 10.35 13.25 8.24
C PHE A 6 9.58 12.22 7.39
N ALA A 7 8.70 11.43 8.02
CA ALA A 7 7.87 10.46 7.31
C ALA A 7 6.91 11.15 6.31
N LEU A 8 6.23 12.21 6.73
CA LEU A 8 5.34 12.99 5.87
C LEU A 8 6.11 13.63 4.70
N PHE A 9 7.27 14.19 4.99
CA PHE A 9 8.11 14.82 3.98
C PHE A 9 8.67 13.80 2.98
N GLY A 10 9.13 12.65 3.46
CA GLY A 10 9.59 11.54 2.63
C GLY A 10 8.47 10.99 1.75
N ALA A 11 7.28 10.76 2.32
CA ALA A 11 6.12 10.27 1.60
C ALA A 11 5.69 11.22 0.47
N SER A 12 5.62 12.53 0.73
CA SER A 12 5.26 13.52 -0.30
C SER A 12 6.24 13.49 -1.47
N ARG A 13 7.55 13.46 -1.17
CA ARG A 13 8.60 13.35 -2.20
C ARG A 13 8.53 12.06 -2.99
N LEU A 14 8.14 10.95 -2.36
CA LEU A 14 7.95 9.67 -3.03
C LEU A 14 6.84 9.75 -4.08
N PHE A 15 5.69 10.36 -3.75
CA PHE A 15 4.60 10.54 -4.73
C PHE A 15 4.99 11.47 -5.89
N ILE A 16 5.74 12.54 -5.60
CA ILE A 16 6.30 13.41 -6.64
C ILE A 16 7.25 12.62 -7.57
N ALA A 17 8.08 11.74 -7.01
CA ALA A 17 8.97 10.89 -7.80
C ALA A 17 8.19 9.90 -8.67
N ILE A 18 7.13 9.27 -8.15
CA ILE A 18 6.26 8.38 -8.94
C ILE A 18 5.62 9.15 -10.09
N ASP A 19 5.09 10.36 -9.87
CA ASP A 19 4.51 11.20 -10.93
C ASP A 19 5.53 11.52 -12.02
N LYS A 20 6.78 11.84 -11.65
CA LYS A 20 7.88 12.05 -12.62
C LYS A 20 8.20 10.77 -13.41
N CYS A 21 8.33 9.63 -12.75
CA CYS A 21 8.57 8.35 -13.40
C CYS A 21 7.44 7.99 -14.38
N MET A 22 6.18 8.14 -13.96
CA MET A 22 5.02 7.89 -14.80
C MET A 22 4.97 8.84 -15.99
N THR A 23 5.31 10.12 -15.79
CA THR A 23 5.41 11.11 -16.87
C THR A 23 6.47 10.70 -17.90
N ILE A 24 7.62 10.18 -17.46
CA ILE A 24 8.69 9.66 -18.34
C ILE A 24 8.22 8.41 -19.10
N VAL A 25 7.66 7.41 -18.40
CA VAL A 25 7.21 6.14 -18.98
C VAL A 25 6.10 6.37 -20.02
N TYR A 26 5.12 7.21 -19.68
CA TYR A 26 4.00 7.53 -20.57
C TYR A 26 4.28 8.68 -21.54
N ARG A 27 5.50 9.24 -21.54
CA ARG A 27 5.90 10.41 -22.36
C ARG A 27 4.87 11.54 -22.33
N LEU A 28 4.35 11.82 -21.14
CA LEU A 28 3.36 12.89 -20.93
C LEU A 28 4.07 14.24 -20.71
N PRO A 29 3.41 15.37 -21.02
CA PRO A 29 3.93 16.67 -20.63
C PRO A 29 4.03 16.77 -19.10
N GLN A 30 5.17 17.27 -18.61
CA GLN A 30 5.38 17.50 -17.17
C GLN A 30 4.31 18.44 -16.63
N ARG A 31 3.64 18.05 -15.54
CA ARG A 31 2.69 18.91 -14.83
C ARG A 31 3.42 20.09 -14.20
N THR A 32 2.71 21.20 -14.06
CA THR A 32 3.22 22.35 -13.29
C THR A 32 3.47 21.95 -11.83
N PHE A 33 4.51 22.52 -11.22
CA PHE A 33 4.92 22.23 -9.84
C PHE A 33 3.75 22.27 -8.84
N LEU A 34 2.82 23.22 -9.00
CA LEU A 34 1.66 23.36 -8.12
C LEU A 34 0.69 22.18 -8.20
N ARG A 35 0.41 21.68 -9.41
CA ARG A 35 -0.49 20.53 -9.63
C ARG A 35 0.16 19.22 -9.16
N GLN A 36 1.47 19.09 -9.35
CA GLN A 36 2.24 17.95 -8.86
C GLN A 36 2.21 17.89 -7.33
N ASN A 37 2.39 19.03 -6.65
CA ASN A 37 2.36 19.08 -5.20
C ASN A 37 0.95 18.81 -4.65
N LEU A 38 -0.10 19.36 -5.28
CA LEU A 38 -1.49 19.11 -4.90
C LEU A 38 -1.85 17.61 -5.01
N LEU A 39 -1.40 16.95 -6.08
CA LEU A 39 -1.56 15.51 -6.22
C LEU A 39 -0.77 14.72 -5.18
N ALA A 40 0.48 15.09 -4.93
CA ALA A 40 1.29 14.44 -3.91
C ALA A 40 0.63 14.53 -2.53
N PHE A 41 0.05 15.69 -2.18
CA PHE A 41 -0.72 15.86 -0.95
C PHE A 41 -1.99 15.00 -0.93
N GLY A 42 -2.75 14.95 -2.04
CA GLY A 42 -3.94 14.10 -2.14
C GLY A 42 -3.61 12.61 -1.96
N MET A 43 -2.56 12.13 -2.62
CA MET A 43 -2.09 10.76 -2.53
C MET A 43 -1.51 10.43 -1.15
N LEU A 44 -0.83 11.39 -0.52
CA LEU A 44 -0.34 11.25 0.85
C LEU A 44 -1.50 11.14 1.84
N PHE A 45 -2.56 11.95 1.70
CA PHE A 45 -3.74 11.86 2.55
C PHE A 45 -4.45 10.52 2.39
N LEU A 46 -4.59 10.05 1.15
CA LEU A 46 -5.14 8.73 0.84
C LEU A 46 -4.28 7.61 1.45
N PHE A 47 -2.95 7.70 1.36
CA PHE A 47 -2.02 6.77 2.01
C PHE A 47 -2.16 6.76 3.53
N ILE A 48 -2.23 7.93 4.16
CA ILE A 48 -2.42 8.07 5.61
C ILE A 48 -3.71 7.43 6.10
N ILE A 49 -4.76 7.41 5.29
CA ILE A 49 -6.05 6.80 5.65
C ILE A 49 -6.05 5.31 5.33
N ILE A 50 -5.61 4.90 4.14
CA ILE A 50 -5.71 3.51 3.70
C ILE A 50 -4.72 2.60 4.45
N ILE A 51 -3.50 3.04 4.73
CA ILE A 51 -2.49 2.23 5.44
C ILE A 51 -2.97 1.76 6.82
N PRO A 52 -3.44 2.63 7.74
CA PRO A 52 -3.94 2.17 9.02
C PRO A 52 -5.20 1.31 8.89
N ILE A 53 -6.04 1.54 7.88
CA ILE A 53 -7.19 0.67 7.59
C ILE A 53 -6.71 -0.72 7.14
N MET A 54 -5.71 -0.81 6.26
CA MET A 54 -5.09 -2.07 5.85
C MET A 54 -4.47 -2.81 7.05
N LEU A 55 -3.71 -2.09 7.89
CA LEU A 55 -3.11 -2.64 9.10
C LEU A 55 -4.17 -3.11 10.10
N ALA A 56 -5.24 -2.34 10.29
CA ALA A 56 -6.37 -2.72 11.13
C ALA A 56 -7.09 -3.95 10.56
N ALA A 57 -7.31 -4.02 9.25
CA ALA A 57 -7.92 -5.17 8.59
C ALA A 57 -7.05 -6.43 8.71
N SER A 58 -5.72 -6.28 8.62
CA SER A 58 -4.77 -7.38 8.77
C SER A 58 -4.62 -7.87 10.22
N SER A 59 -4.77 -6.97 11.21
CA SER A 59 -4.60 -7.29 12.65
C SER A 59 -5.90 -7.57 13.42
N ALA A 60 -7.07 -7.15 12.89
CA ALA A 60 -8.39 -7.42 13.46
C ALA A 60 -8.66 -8.93 13.73
N PRO A 61 -8.24 -9.87 12.86
CA PRO A 61 -8.36 -11.29 13.15
C PRO A 61 -7.64 -11.69 14.45
N THR A 62 -6.44 -11.17 14.67
CA THR A 62 -5.57 -11.52 15.80
C THR A 62 -6.13 -11.01 17.13
N ALA A 63 -6.71 -9.80 17.14
CA ALA A 63 -7.33 -9.22 18.33
C ALA A 63 -8.65 -9.92 18.70
N LEU A 64 -9.48 -10.28 17.73
CA LEU A 64 -10.74 -11.01 17.98
C LEU A 64 -10.50 -12.45 18.50
N ILE A 65 -9.43 -13.11 18.07
CA ILE A 65 -9.03 -14.44 18.55
C ILE A 65 -8.61 -14.39 20.04
N SER A 66 -8.06 -13.29 20.54
CA SER A 66 -7.71 -13.17 21.96
C SER A 66 -8.91 -13.02 22.90
N ILE A 67 -10.10 -12.71 22.37
CA ILE A 67 -11.31 -12.40 23.16
C ILE A 67 -12.32 -13.58 23.15
N ILE A 68 -12.29 -14.46 22.15
CA ILE A 68 -13.26 -15.56 22.01
C ILE A 68 -12.58 -16.92 22.24
N PRO A 69 -12.72 -17.54 23.43
CA PRO A 69 -12.22 -18.89 23.68
C PRO A 69 -13.13 -19.89 22.95
N GLY A 70 -12.62 -20.55 21.90
CA GLY A 70 -13.30 -21.65 21.21
C GLY A 70 -13.75 -21.41 19.76
N GLY A 71 -13.39 -20.29 19.13
CA GLY A 71 -13.73 -20.04 17.73
C GLY A 71 -12.95 -20.91 16.75
N SER A 72 -13.59 -21.95 16.20
CA SER A 72 -13.13 -22.89 15.17
C SER A 72 -12.82 -22.27 13.79
N GLY A 73 -12.47 -20.99 13.71
CA GLY A 73 -12.30 -20.22 12.48
C GLY A 73 -10.96 -19.48 12.37
N ARG A 74 -9.90 -19.96 13.03
CA ARG A 74 -8.55 -19.33 13.00
C ARG A 74 -8.00 -19.18 11.57
N PHE A 75 -8.34 -20.12 10.69
CA PHE A 75 -8.03 -20.03 9.26
C PHE A 75 -8.95 -19.04 8.52
N GLY A 76 -10.25 -19.05 8.79
CA GLY A 76 -11.22 -18.17 8.13
C GLY A 76 -11.04 -16.69 8.46
N THR A 77 -10.69 -16.36 9.70
CA THR A 77 -10.38 -14.99 10.14
C THR A 77 -9.06 -14.50 9.56
N PHE A 78 -8.04 -15.34 9.48
CA PHE A 78 -6.78 -15.03 8.79
C PHE A 78 -7.00 -14.79 7.29
N LEU A 79 -7.75 -15.68 6.62
CA LEU A 79 -8.13 -15.51 5.21
C LEU A 79 -8.93 -14.23 4.99
N ALA A 80 -9.87 -13.90 5.87
CA ALA A 80 -10.63 -12.66 5.78
C ALA A 80 -9.70 -11.44 5.87
N GLY A 81 -8.82 -11.39 6.87
CA GLY A 81 -7.86 -10.29 7.01
C GLY A 81 -6.91 -10.15 5.82
N MET A 82 -6.47 -11.28 5.26
CA MET A 82 -5.66 -11.32 4.03
C MET A 82 -6.44 -10.74 2.84
N ILE A 83 -7.66 -11.23 2.58
CA ILE A 83 -8.52 -10.75 1.49
C ILE A 83 -8.84 -9.25 1.65
N PHE A 84 -9.17 -8.79 2.85
CA PHE A 84 -9.45 -7.37 3.10
C PHE A 84 -8.20 -6.52 2.88
N SER A 85 -7.03 -6.94 3.39
CA SER A 85 -5.76 -6.24 3.15
C SER A 85 -5.46 -6.16 1.65
N LEU A 86 -5.59 -7.26 0.92
CA LEU A 86 -5.41 -7.30 -0.54
C LEU A 86 -6.38 -6.35 -1.25
N PHE A 87 -7.65 -6.33 -0.83
CA PHE A 87 -8.67 -5.46 -1.41
C PHE A 87 -8.37 -3.97 -1.21
N PHE A 88 -7.98 -3.58 0.01
CA PHE A 88 -7.59 -2.19 0.28
C PHE A 88 -6.27 -1.82 -0.41
N GLY A 89 -5.32 -2.75 -0.51
CA GLY A 89 -4.09 -2.57 -1.28
C GLY A 89 -4.37 -2.37 -2.77
N PHE A 90 -5.29 -3.15 -3.32
CA PHE A 90 -5.77 -2.98 -4.68
C PHE A 90 -6.36 -1.58 -4.91
N ILE A 91 -7.24 -1.11 -4.03
CA ILE A 91 -7.82 0.24 -4.10
C ILE A 91 -6.72 1.31 -4.02
N PHE A 92 -5.71 1.11 -3.17
CA PHE A 92 -4.59 2.03 -3.03
C PHE A 92 -3.79 2.17 -4.33
N PHE A 93 -3.37 1.04 -4.90
CA PHE A 93 -2.60 1.04 -6.14
C PHE A 93 -3.42 1.47 -7.36
N GLU A 94 -4.70 1.10 -7.42
CA GLU A 94 -5.61 1.58 -8.45
C GLU A 94 -5.79 3.11 -8.38
N SER A 95 -5.94 3.66 -7.17
CA SER A 95 -5.97 5.11 -6.97
C SER A 95 -4.67 5.77 -7.44
N ILE A 96 -3.50 5.18 -7.17
CA ILE A 96 -2.22 5.65 -7.72
C ILE A 96 -2.29 5.71 -9.25
N TYR A 97 -2.68 4.63 -9.90
CA TYR A 97 -2.70 4.58 -11.36
C TYR A 97 -3.79 5.43 -12.01
N LEU A 98 -4.86 5.81 -11.31
CA LEU A 98 -5.91 6.67 -11.86
C LEU A 98 -5.62 8.15 -11.63
N PHE A 99 -5.11 8.52 -10.46
CA PHE A 99 -4.89 9.92 -10.09
C PHE A 99 -3.50 10.43 -10.47
N VAL A 100 -2.47 9.57 -10.40
CA VAL A 100 -1.09 9.99 -10.70
C VAL A 100 -0.90 10.29 -12.18
N PRO A 101 -1.30 9.45 -13.15
CA PRO A 101 -1.17 9.80 -14.56
C PRO A 101 -2.06 10.99 -14.92
N ASN A 102 -1.51 11.98 -15.63
CA ASN A 102 -2.29 13.11 -16.18
C ASN A 102 -3.11 12.74 -17.42
N LYS A 103 -3.66 11.53 -17.45
CA LYS A 103 -4.45 11.02 -18.56
C LYS A 103 -5.67 10.33 -17.98
N LYS A 104 -6.85 10.53 -18.59
CA LYS A 104 -8.05 9.76 -18.28
C LYS A 104 -7.81 8.29 -18.67
N MET A 105 -7.21 7.52 -17.79
CA MET A 105 -7.09 6.08 -17.94
C MET A 105 -8.41 5.46 -17.49
N SER A 106 -8.93 4.52 -18.29
CA SER A 106 -10.12 3.77 -17.92
C SER A 106 -9.75 2.68 -16.92
N PHE A 107 -10.58 2.46 -15.91
CA PHE A 107 -10.46 1.39 -14.92
C PHE A 107 -10.14 0.02 -15.55
N LYS A 108 -10.67 -0.26 -16.75
CA LYS A 108 -10.44 -1.50 -17.50
C LYS A 108 -8.99 -1.75 -17.94
N VAL A 109 -8.17 -0.71 -18.03
CA VAL A 109 -6.74 -0.85 -18.38
C VAL A 109 -5.90 -0.98 -17.11
N THR A 110 -6.34 -0.34 -16.03
CA THR A 110 -5.57 -0.15 -14.81
C THR A 110 -5.70 -1.29 -13.81
N TRP A 111 -6.87 -1.94 -13.73
CA TRP A 111 -7.16 -2.97 -12.73
C TRP A 111 -6.15 -4.13 -12.75
N CYS A 112 -5.72 -4.61 -13.92
CA CYS A 112 -4.76 -5.71 -14.01
C CYS A 112 -3.41 -5.32 -13.41
N GLY A 113 -2.93 -4.09 -13.70
CA GLY A 113 -1.71 -3.56 -13.09
C GLY A 113 -1.84 -3.40 -11.58
N ALA A 114 -2.95 -2.85 -11.11
CA ALA A 114 -3.22 -2.68 -9.67
C ALA A 114 -3.25 -4.03 -8.93
N LEU A 115 -3.87 -5.06 -9.52
CA LEU A 115 -3.95 -6.40 -8.95
C LEU A 115 -2.57 -7.08 -8.91
N VAL A 116 -1.77 -6.97 -9.97
CA VAL A 116 -0.40 -7.51 -10.00
C VAL A 116 0.47 -6.85 -8.93
N VAL A 117 0.39 -5.53 -8.76
CA VAL A 117 1.16 -4.81 -7.75
C VAL A 117 0.68 -5.14 -6.34
N ALA A 118 -0.63 -5.19 -6.10
CA ALA A 118 -1.21 -5.55 -4.81
C ALA A 118 -0.82 -6.99 -4.41
N GLY A 119 -0.92 -7.94 -5.34
CA GLY A 119 -0.49 -9.32 -5.10
C GLY A 119 1.02 -9.43 -4.86
N THR A 120 1.83 -8.67 -5.60
CA THR A 120 3.29 -8.63 -5.37
C THR A 120 3.63 -8.07 -4.00
N LEU A 121 2.95 -7.02 -3.55
CA LEU A 121 3.12 -6.46 -2.21
C LEU A 121 2.75 -7.49 -1.14
N GLU A 122 1.64 -8.20 -1.31
CA GLU A 122 1.19 -9.22 -0.36
C GLU A 122 2.19 -10.39 -0.26
N ILE A 123 2.69 -10.87 -1.41
CA ILE A 123 3.79 -11.84 -1.46
C ILE A 123 5.00 -11.30 -0.70
N PHE A 124 5.40 -10.05 -0.95
CA PHE A 124 6.54 -9.43 -0.26
C PHE A 124 6.35 -9.38 1.27
N ILE A 125 5.14 -9.07 1.75
CA ILE A 125 4.81 -9.04 3.18
C ILE A 125 4.94 -10.44 3.80
N ILE A 126 4.58 -11.50 3.07
CA ILE A 126 4.75 -12.89 3.53
C ILE A 126 6.23 -13.31 3.51
N PHE A 127 6.97 -12.90 2.48
CA PHE A 127 8.39 -13.22 2.33
C PHE A 127 9.26 -12.49 3.35
N PHE A 128 8.91 -11.27 3.76
CA PHE A 128 9.69 -10.46 4.70
C PHE A 128 10.00 -11.17 6.03
N PRO A 129 9.03 -11.70 6.80
CA PRO A 129 9.31 -12.41 8.05
C PRO A 129 10.04 -13.73 7.81
N LEU A 130 9.81 -14.42 6.68
CA LEU A 130 10.57 -15.62 6.33
C LEU A 130 12.05 -15.29 6.07
N TYR A 131 12.32 -14.19 5.37
CA TYR A 131 13.67 -13.70 5.14
C TYR A 131 14.37 -13.35 6.46
N VAL A 132 13.72 -12.58 7.33
CA VAL A 132 14.27 -12.22 8.66
C VAL A 132 14.53 -13.48 9.49
N ARG A 133 13.58 -14.43 9.51
CA ARG A 133 13.73 -15.66 10.27
C ARG A 133 14.84 -16.57 9.76
N ASN A 134 15.15 -16.59 8.46
CA ASN A 134 16.21 -17.45 7.94
C ASN A 134 17.59 -16.77 7.95
N PHE A 135 17.65 -15.48 7.63
CA PHE A 135 18.91 -14.76 7.47
C PHE A 135 19.33 -13.95 8.71
N MET A 136 18.38 -13.45 9.50
CA MET A 136 18.67 -12.68 10.73
C MET A 136 18.56 -13.50 12.02
N ALA A 137 17.97 -14.71 12.00
CA ALA A 137 17.96 -15.57 13.19
C ALA A 137 19.37 -16.02 13.61
N ASN A 138 20.32 -16.10 12.68
CA ASN A 138 21.72 -16.45 12.97
C ASN A 138 22.54 -15.28 13.56
N TYR A 139 21.97 -14.06 13.67
CA TYR A 139 22.64 -12.91 14.29
C TYR A 139 22.18 -12.65 15.74
N GLY A 140 21.27 -13.48 16.27
CA GLY A 140 20.64 -13.31 17.59
C GLY A 140 20.97 -14.39 18.63
N GLY A 141 21.96 -15.26 18.40
CA GLY A 141 22.38 -16.30 19.34
C GLY A 141 23.48 -17.19 18.77
#